data_AF-A0A920MC72-F1
#
_entry.id   AF-A0A920MC72-F1
#
_cell.length_a   1.000
_cell.length_b   1.000
_cell.length_c   1.000
_cell.angle_alpha   90.00
_cell.angle_beta   90.00
_cell.angle_gamma   90.00
#
_symmetry.space_group_name_H-M   'P 1'
#
loop_
_entity.id
_entity.type
_entity.pdbx_description
1 polymer ?
#
loop_
_entity_poly.entity_id
_entity_poly.type
_entity_poly.pdbx_seq_one_letter_code
_entity_poly.pdbx_strand_id
1 'polypeptide(L)' 'MKVPERFGLNQLHQLRGRVGRGDKQSECIFHITEGKSFSKITKDGQERLNAIEQNDDGFKLSELDLQIRGKG' A
#
# COMPACT_ATOMS: atom_id res chain seq x y z
N MET A 1 -11.03 12.66 -0.78
CA MET A 1 -10.56 11.27 -0.68
C MET A 1 -9.03 11.30 -0.79
N LYS A 2 -8.28 10.78 0.20
CA LYS A 2 -6.80 10.77 0.12
C LYS A 2 -6.37 9.64 -0.81
N VAL A 3 -5.31 9.88 -1.57
CA VAL A 3 -4.89 9.05 -2.70
C VAL A 3 -3.84 8.02 -2.26
N PRO A 4 -4.00 6.70 -2.54
CA PRO A 4 -3.19 5.65 -1.93
C PRO A 4 -1.69 5.73 -2.21
N GLU A 5 -1.27 6.19 -3.39
CA GLU A 5 0.15 6.37 -3.73
C GLU A 5 0.89 7.40 -2.85
N ARG A 6 0.15 8.19 -2.06
CA ARG A 6 0.72 9.17 -1.11
C ARG A 6 0.83 8.64 0.31
N PHE A 7 0.25 7.48 0.62
CA PHE A 7 0.37 6.87 1.95
C PHE A 7 1.69 6.11 2.09
N GLY A 8 2.19 6.05 3.33
CA GLY A 8 3.28 5.13 3.69
C GLY A 8 2.77 3.70 3.81
N LEU A 9 3.66 2.71 3.74
CA LEU A 9 3.26 1.29 3.80
C LEU A 9 2.54 0.92 5.08
N ASN A 10 2.97 1.46 6.23
CA ASN A 10 2.27 1.25 7.50
C ASN A 10 0.81 1.72 7.43
N GLN A 11 0.54 2.89 6.83
CA GLN A 11 -0.84 3.40 6.70
C GLN A 11 -1.68 2.50 5.79
N LEU A 12 -1.13 2.04 4.67
CA LEU A 12 -1.81 1.09 3.77
C LEU A 12 -2.11 -0.24 4.48
N HIS A 13 -1.17 -0.76 5.25
CA HIS A 13 -1.34 -1.98 6.04
C HIS A 13 -2.43 -1.83 7.12
N GLN A 14 -2.42 -0.71 7.86
CA GLN A 14 -3.46 -0.42 8.85
C GLN A 14 -4.84 -0.28 8.23
N LEU A 15 -4.95 0.29 7.03
CA LEU A 15 -6.22 0.36 6.28
C LEU A 15 -6.68 -1.03 5.86
N ARG A 16 -5.78 -1.86 5.31
CA ARG A 16 -6.07 -3.25 4.92
C ARG A 16 -6.57 -4.08 6.10
N GLY A 17 -5.94 -3.97 7.27
CA GLY A 17 -6.32 -4.71 8.49
C GLY A 17 -7.67 -4.32 9.11
N ARG A 18 -8.37 -3.33 8.54
CA ARG A 18 -9.76 -2.99 8.89
C ARG A 18 -10.79 -3.74 8.03
N VAL A 19 -10.36 -4.47 7.00
CA VAL A 19 -11.20 -5.27 6.11
C VAL A 19 -11.09 -6.75 6.48
N GLY A 20 -12.18 -7.53 6.33
CA GLY A 20 -12.11 -9.00 6.46
C GLY A 20 -12.06 -9.56 7.88
N ARG A 21 -12.83 -8.98 8.82
CA ARG A 21 -12.89 -9.46 10.24
C ARG A 21 -13.98 -10.50 10.52
N GLY A 22 -14.69 -10.98 9.49
CA GLY A 22 -15.72 -12.00 9.63
C GLY A 22 -15.43 -13.19 8.73
N ASP A 23 -16.31 -14.18 8.75
CA ASP A 23 -16.09 -15.47 8.07
C ASP A 23 -16.25 -15.42 6.54
N LYS A 24 -16.49 -14.23 5.99
CA LYS A 24 -16.65 -14.00 4.55
C LYS A 24 -15.37 -13.47 3.95
N GLN A 25 -15.00 -14.02 2.80
CA GLN A 25 -13.94 -13.47 1.96
C GLN A 25 -14.22 -11.98 1.70
N SER A 26 -13.19 -11.16 1.85
CA SER A 26 -13.25 -9.71 1.67
C SER A 26 -12.04 -9.27 0.85
N GLU A 27 -12.23 -8.22 0.06
CA GLU A 27 -11.18 -7.64 -0.79
C GLU A 27 -10.94 -6.19 -0.39
N CYS A 28 -9.67 -5.77 -0.41
CA CYS A 28 -9.26 -4.39 -0.17
C CYS A 28 -8.74 -3.80 -1.48
N ILE A 29 -9.46 -2.82 -2.04
CA ILE A 29 -9.14 -2.22 -3.34
C ILE A 29 -8.57 -0.82 -3.13
N PHE A 30 -7.37 -0.57 -3.68
CA PHE A 30 -6.74 0.75 -3.69
C PHE A 30 -6.93 1.44 -5.05
N HIS A 31 -7.68 2.53 -5.08
CA HIS A 31 -7.89 3.33 -6.29
C HIS A 31 -6.86 4.47 -6.39
N ILE A 32 -6.00 4.42 -7.40
CA ILE A 32 -5.09 5.54 -7.73
C ILE A 32 -5.86 6.77 -8.26
N THR A 33 -5.23 7.96 -8.25
CA THR A 33 -5.90 9.21 -8.68
C THR A 33 -6.57 9.06 -10.05
N GLU A 34 -7.81 9.56 -10.18
CA GLU A 34 -8.52 9.66 -11.46
C GLU A 34 -7.68 10.40 -12.52
N GLY A 35 -7.59 9.82 -13.72
CA GLY A 35 -6.77 10.35 -14.82
C GLY A 35 -5.27 10.03 -14.75
N LYS A 36 -4.79 9.34 -13.70
CA LYS A 36 -3.42 8.81 -13.65
C LYS A 36 -3.42 7.30 -13.86
N SER A 37 -2.57 6.83 -14.76
CA SER A 37 -2.20 5.41 -14.82
C SER A 37 -1.19 5.11 -13.72
N PHE A 38 -1.06 3.84 -13.33
CA PHE A 38 -0.06 3.37 -12.38
C PHE A 38 1.37 3.79 -12.78
N SER A 39 1.65 3.83 -14.10
CA SER A 39 2.93 4.32 -14.63
C SER A 39 3.16 5.84 -14.44
N LYS A 40 2.11 6.61 -14.10
CA LYS A 40 2.16 8.08 -13.94
C LYS A 40 2.27 8.54 -12.48
N ILE A 41 2.34 7.62 -11.51
CA ILE A 41 2.65 7.96 -10.11
C ILE A 41 4.15 7.82 -9.85
N THR A 42 4.64 8.33 -8.71
CA THR A 42 6.07 8.29 -8.37
C THR A 42 6.56 6.85 -8.22
N LYS A 43 7.85 6.60 -8.46
CA LYS A 43 8.45 5.26 -8.31
C LYS A 43 8.20 4.68 -6.93
N ASP A 44 8.48 5.44 -5.87
CA ASP A 44 8.22 5.01 -4.50
C ASP A 44 6.73 4.70 -4.26
N GLY A 45 5.82 5.44 -4.89
CA GLY A 45 4.39 5.18 -4.79
C GLY A 45 4.01 3.85 -5.44
N GLN A 46 4.60 3.55 -6.61
CA GLN A 46 4.45 2.26 -7.29
C GLN A 46 5.01 1.12 -6.44
N GLU A 47 6.22 1.29 -5.90
CA GLU A 47 6.87 0.28 -5.06
C GLU A 47 6.07 -0.01 -3.79
N ARG A 48 5.53 1.01 -3.13
CA ARG A 48 4.66 0.83 -1.95
C ARG A 48 3.36 0.09 -2.30
N LEU A 49 2.72 0.41 -3.42
CA LEU A 49 1.49 -0.26 -3.84
C LEU A 49 1.74 -1.71 -4.24
N ASN A 50 2.84 -2.00 -4.93
CA ASN A 50 3.24 -3.37 -5.24
C ASN A 50 3.59 -4.15 -3.95
N ALA A 51 4.29 -3.52 -3.00
CA ALA A 51 4.67 -4.16 -1.75
C ALA A 51 3.44 -4.58 -0.91
N ILE A 52 2.43 -3.72 -0.79
CA ILE A 52 1.20 -4.03 -0.03
C ILE A 52 0.30 -5.07 -0.72
N GLU A 53 0.33 -5.13 -2.05
CA GLU A 53 -0.38 -6.15 -2.84
C GLU A 53 0.28 -7.53 -2.70
N GLN A 54 1.61 -7.59 -2.71
CA GLN A 54 2.36 -8.85 -2.75
C GLN A 54 2.66 -9.45 -1.37
N ASN A 55 2.49 -8.69 -0.27
CA ASN A 55 2.91 -9.13 1.05
C ASN A 55 1.88 -8.83 2.13
N ASP A 56 1.56 -9.84 2.93
CA ASP A 56 0.67 -9.68 4.07
C ASP A 56 1.39 -9.46 5.41
N ASP A 57 2.67 -9.82 5.48
CA ASP A 57 3.48 -9.73 6.70
C ASP A 57 3.89 -8.28 7.02
N GLY A 58 3.44 -7.79 8.18
CA GLY A 58 3.75 -6.45 8.68
C GLY A 58 5.24 -6.18 8.92
N PHE A 59 6.04 -7.19 9.27
CA PHE A 59 7.49 -7.04 9.44
C PHE A 59 8.17 -6.83 8.09
N LYS A 60 7.82 -7.64 7.09
CA LYS A 60 8.36 -7.51 5.73
C LYS A 60 7.96 -6.19 5.08
N LEU A 61 6.73 -5.73 5.31
CA LEU A 61 6.28 -4.41 4.87
C LEU A 61 7.07 -3.27 5.53
N SER A 62 7.47 -3.44 6.78
CA SER A 62 8.29 -2.47 7.51
C SER A 62 9.73 -2.41 6.96
N GLU A 63 10.32 -3.56 6.61
CA GLU A 63 11.62 -3.62 5.95
C GLU A 63 11.59 -2.96 4.57
N LEU A 64 10.56 -3.25 3.77
CA LEU A 64 10.35 -2.60 2.47
C LEU A 64 10.14 -1.09 2.61
N ASP A 65 9.39 -0.62 3.61
CA ASP A 65 9.22 0.84 3.85
C ASP A 65 10.56 1.52 4.14
N LEU A 66 11.45 0.87 4.91
CA LEU A 66 12.80 1.36 5.18
C LEU A 66 13.66 1.39 3.90
N GLN A 67 13.56 0.36 3.06
CA GLN A 67 14.30 0.30 1.79
C GLN A 67 13.84 1.40 0.82
N ILE A 68 12.53 1.59 0.67
CA ILE A 68 11.94 2.58 -0.24
C ILE A 68 12.26 4.02 0.19
N ARG A 69 12.17 4.32 1.50
CA ARG A 69 12.48 5.66 2.02
C ARG A 69 13.98 5.96 2.06
N GLY A 70 14.81 4.93 2.03
CA GLY A 70 16.24 5.01 2.34
C GLY A 70 16.50 5.11 3.85
N LYS A 71 17.76 4.89 4.23
CA LYS A 71 18.23 5.26 5.56
C LYS A 71 18.27 6.79 5.60
N GLY A 72 17.49 7.38 6.51
CA GLY A 72 17.43 8.84 6.71
C GLY A 72 18.80 9.46 6.93
#